data_AF-A0A0F9B7U7-F1
#
_entry.id   AF-A0A0F9B7U7-F1
#
_cell.length_a   1.000
_cell.length_b   1.000
_cell.length_c   1.000
_cell.angle_alpha   90.00
_cell.angle_beta   90.00
_cell.angle_gamma   90.00
#
_symmetry.space_group_name_H-M   'P 1'
#
loop_
_entity.id
_entity.type
_entity.pdbx_description
1 polymer ?
#
loop_
_entity_poly.entity_id
_entity_poly.type
_entity_poly.pdbx_seq_one_letter_code
_entity_poly.pdbx_strand_id
1 'polypeptide(L)'
;MKNKLERRIFSFDLEDRADDEIGKFVGHAAVFNEIGEGMFFREQISPGAFKASIKKDDIRALHNHNTDLVLGRNKAGTLKLKEDDVGLKVTITPPDTQWARDLRESIRRGD
;
A
#
# COMPACT_ATOMS: atom_id res chain seq x y z
N MET A 1 21.68 16.40 3.83
CA MET A 1 20.27 16.59 3.39
C MET A 1 19.39 15.85 4.39
N LYS A 2 18.42 16.51 5.03
CA LYS A 2 17.54 15.85 6.03
C LYS A 2 16.61 14.90 5.27
N ASN A 3 16.75 13.59 5.48
CA ASN A 3 15.78 12.61 5.02
C ASN A 3 14.48 12.84 5.79
N LYS A 4 13.51 13.49 5.13
CA LYS A 4 12.12 13.57 5.60
C LYS A 4 11.50 12.19 5.37
N LEU A 5 11.68 11.28 6.33
CA LEU A 5 10.98 10.00 6.36
C LEU A 5 9.56 10.25 6.86
N GLU A 6 8.57 10.16 5.97
CA GLU A 6 7.18 10.06 6.37
C GLU A 6 6.82 8.59 6.57
N ARG A 7 6.29 8.26 7.76
CA ARG A 7 5.76 6.93 8.08
C ARG A 7 4.26 7.07 8.35
N ARG A 8 3.44 6.32 7.63
CA ARG A 8 1.97 6.35 7.76
C ARG A 8 1.45 4.92 7.99
N ILE A 9 0.43 4.78 8.83
CA ILE A 9 -0.25 3.53 9.14
C ILE A 9 -1.68 3.69 8.62
N PHE A 10 -2.13 2.75 7.79
CA PHE A 10 -3.51 2.71 7.30
C PHE A 10 -4.03 1.28 7.49
N SER A 11 -5.32 1.17 7.83
CA SER A 11 -6.06 -0.09 7.84
C SER A 11 -6.64 -0.27 6.44
N PHE A 12 -6.34 -1.38 5.77
CA PHE A 12 -6.67 -1.61 4.37
C PHE A 12 -7.73 -2.72 4.23
N ASP A 13 -8.67 -2.53 3.32
CA ASP A 13 -9.41 -3.64 2.74
C ASP A 13 -8.55 -4.22 1.61
N LEU A 14 -7.93 -5.37 1.88
CA LEU A 14 -7.06 -6.07 0.94
C LEU A 14 -7.81 -7.29 0.42
N GLU A 15 -8.21 -7.25 -0.84
CA GLU A 15 -8.79 -8.40 -1.52
C GLU A 15 -7.69 -9.22 -2.20
N ASP A 16 -7.70 -10.54 -2.00
CA ASP A 16 -6.96 -11.48 -2.82
C ASP A 16 -7.79 -11.83 -4.07
N ARG A 17 -7.29 -11.48 -5.25
CA ARG A 17 -7.96 -11.79 -6.53
C ARG A 17 -7.25 -12.98 -7.19
N ALA A 18 -7.95 -14.11 -7.26
CA ALA A 18 -7.43 -15.43 -7.63
C ALA A 18 -7.18 -15.68 -9.13
N ASP A 19 -7.17 -14.64 -9.98
CA ASP A 19 -7.09 -14.82 -11.45
C ASP A 19 -5.63 -14.89 -11.98
N ASP A 20 -4.63 -14.77 -11.11
CA ASP A 20 -3.20 -14.95 -11.42
C ASP A 20 -2.61 -16.04 -10.50
N GLU A 21 -1.74 -16.92 -11.03
CA GLU A 21 -1.01 -17.98 -10.28
C GLU A 21 -0.31 -17.48 -9.00
N ILE A 22 -0.07 -16.17 -8.91
CA ILE A 22 0.47 -15.48 -7.74
C ILE A 22 -0.57 -14.43 -7.31
N GLY A 23 -1.47 -14.82 -6.39
CA GLY A 23 -2.56 -13.96 -5.88
C GLY A 23 -2.10 -12.55 -5.53
N LYS A 24 -2.79 -11.55 -6.11
CA LYS A 24 -2.44 -10.13 -5.99
C LYS A 24 -3.22 -9.49 -4.85
N PHE A 25 -2.53 -8.61 -4.14
CA PHE A 25 -3.10 -7.75 -3.10
C PHE A 25 -3.59 -6.45 -3.74
N VAL A 26 -4.90 -6.20 -3.70
CA VAL A 26 -5.52 -5.01 -4.30
C VAL A 26 -6.36 -4.28 -3.27
N GLY A 27 -6.24 -2.95 -3.24
CA GLY A 27 -7.03 -2.10 -2.34
C GLY A 27 -6.70 -0.62 -2.50
N HIS A 28 -7.27 0.21 -1.63
CA HIS A 28 -6.97 1.64 -1.56
C HIS A 28 -6.08 1.94 -0.36
N ALA A 29 -4.87 2.44 -0.62
CA ALA A 29 -3.91 2.74 0.42
C ALA A 29 -4.20 4.04 1.19
N ALA A 30 -5.05 4.89 0.62
CA ALA A 30 -5.56 6.10 1.21
C ALA A 30 -6.85 6.47 0.48
N VAL A 31 -7.86 6.97 1.19
CA VAL A 31 -9.11 7.48 0.62
C VAL A 31 -9.06 9.01 0.60
N PHE A 32 -9.55 9.62 -0.46
CA PHE A 32 -9.57 11.07 -0.60
C PHE A 32 -10.77 11.70 0.08
N ASN A 33 -10.58 12.94 0.52
CA ASN A 33 -11.62 13.80 1.07
C ASN A 33 -12.34 13.29 2.33
N GLU A 34 -11.83 12.25 2.97
CA GLU A 34 -12.27 11.84 4.29
C GLU A 34 -11.41 12.49 5.38
N ILE A 35 -12.08 12.97 6.43
CA ILE A 35 -11.41 13.54 7.60
C ILE A 35 -11.03 12.39 8.53
N GLY A 36 -9.74 12.10 8.62
CA GLY A 36 -9.16 11.24 9.63
C GLY A 36 -8.85 12.01 10.91
N GLU A 37 -9.04 11.37 12.06
CA GLU A 37 -8.57 11.87 13.35
C GLU A 37 -7.23 11.23 13.69
N GLY A 38 -6.15 12.02 13.61
CA GLY A 38 -4.88 11.68 14.23
C GLY A 38 -4.90 11.97 15.73
N MET A 39 -3.90 11.49 16.47
CA MET A 39 -3.83 11.69 17.93
C MET A 39 -3.96 13.15 18.38
N PHE A 40 -3.51 14.11 17.57
CA PHE A 40 -3.52 15.54 17.91
C PHE A 40 -3.89 16.45 16.73
N PHE A 41 -4.38 15.89 15.62
CA PHE A 41 -4.70 16.66 14.41
C PHE A 41 -5.82 16.00 13.61
N ARG A 42 -6.49 16.80 12.78
CA ARG A 42 -7.37 16.29 11.72
C ARG A 42 -6.62 16.33 10.40
N GLU A 43 -6.67 15.24 9.66
CA GLU A 43 -6.06 15.13 8.33
C GLU A 43 -7.12 14.83 7.28
N GLN A 44 -6.96 15.41 6.11
CA GLN A 44 -7.72 15.08 4.92
C GLN A 44 -6.75 14.99 3.75
N ILE A 45 -6.85 13.91 2.98
CA ILE A 45 -6.01 13.72 1.80
C ILE A 45 -6.75 14.24 0.58
N SER A 46 -6.19 15.26 -0.08
CA SER A 46 -6.78 15.81 -1.30
C SER A 46 -6.43 14.96 -2.52
N PRO A 47 -7.32 14.85 -3.52
CA PRO A 47 -6.97 14.29 -4.83
C PRO A 47 -5.75 14.99 -5.41
N GLY A 48 -4.81 14.23 -5.97
CA GLY A 48 -3.54 14.78 -6.47
C GLY A 48 -2.39 14.79 -5.47
N ALA A 49 -2.63 14.48 -4.19
CA ALA A 49 -1.60 14.48 -3.16
C ALA A 49 -0.42 13.55 -3.46
N PHE A 50 -0.62 12.47 -4.21
CA PHE A 50 0.40 11.46 -4.50
C PHE A 50 1.00 11.58 -5.91
N LYS A 51 0.43 12.39 -6.82
CA LYS A 51 0.85 12.51 -8.23
C LYS A 51 2.35 12.74 -8.42
N ALA A 52 2.97 13.56 -7.56
CA ALA A 52 4.39 13.84 -7.65
C ALA A 52 5.24 12.62 -7.25
N SER A 53 4.92 12.00 -6.12
CA SER A 53 5.66 10.86 -5.58
C SER A 53 5.55 9.61 -6.43
N ILE A 54 4.34 9.28 -6.92
CA ILE A 54 4.13 8.11 -7.80
C ILE A 54 5.05 8.17 -9.03
N LYS A 55 5.34 9.36 -9.55
CA LYS A 55 6.18 9.55 -10.74
C LYS A 55 7.68 9.54 -10.47
N LYS A 56 8.12 9.96 -9.28
CA LYS A 56 9.52 10.28 -9.01
C LYS A 56 10.20 9.33 -8.03
N ASP A 57 9.44 8.83 -7.06
CA ASP A 57 10.00 8.20 -5.87
C ASP A 57 10.18 6.68 -6.05
N ASP A 58 11.08 6.12 -5.24
CA ASP A 58 11.22 4.68 -5.06
C ASP A 58 10.32 4.22 -3.91
N ILE A 59 9.16 3.65 -4.26
CA ILE A 59 8.09 3.34 -3.30
C ILE A 59 8.06 1.83 -3.05
N ARG A 60 7.97 1.47 -1.76
CA ARG A 60 7.95 0.08 -1.28
C ARG A 60 6.68 -0.16 -0.48
N ALA A 61 5.99 -1.25 -0.79
CA ALA A 61 5.00 -1.83 0.09
C ALA A 61 5.72 -2.77 1.07
N LEU A 62 5.56 -2.55 2.36
CA LEU A 62 6.26 -3.28 3.42
C LEU A 62 5.23 -3.97 4.32
N HIS A 63 5.56 -5.15 4.80
CA HIS A 63 4.82 -5.75 5.90
C HIS A 63 5.30 -5.16 7.24
N ASN A 64 4.36 -4.69 8.06
CA ASN A 64 4.62 -4.14 9.40
C ASN A 64 5.72 -3.06 9.45
N HIS A 65 5.81 -2.22 8.40
CA HIS A 65 6.84 -1.19 8.22
C HIS A 65 8.29 -1.71 8.29
N ASN A 66 8.50 -3.02 8.18
CA ASN A 66 9.81 -3.63 8.20
C ASN A 66 10.43 -3.58 6.80
N THR A 67 11.59 -2.91 6.68
CA THR A 67 12.29 -2.75 5.40
C THR A 67 12.87 -4.06 4.84
N ASP A 68 12.99 -5.10 5.67
CA ASP A 68 13.45 -6.43 5.26
C ASP A 68 12.30 -7.27 4.67
N LEU A 69 11.04 -6.88 4.93
CA LEU A 69 9.84 -7.60 4.49
C LEU A 69 9.11 -6.82 3.39
N VAL A 70 9.75 -6.74 2.22
CA VAL A 70 9.21 -6.03 1.06
C VAL A 70 8.16 -6.89 0.33
N LEU A 71 6.93 -6.40 0.29
CA LEU A 71 5.81 -7.00 -0.44
C LEU A 71 5.82 -6.61 -1.92
N GLY A 72 6.26 -5.40 -2.24
CA GLY A 72 6.33 -4.94 -3.63
C GLY A 72 7.05 -3.62 -3.77
N ARG A 73 7.56 -3.34 -4.96
CA ARG A 73 8.30 -2.11 -5.26
C ARG A 73 7.96 -1.58 -6.64
N ASN A 74 7.66 -0.29 -6.75
CA ASN A 74 7.22 0.30 -8.02
C ASN A 74 8.30 0.21 -9.11
N LYS A 75 9.57 0.43 -8.76
CA LYS A 75 10.71 0.30 -9.67
C LYS A 75 10.99 -1.14 -10.12
N ALA A 76 10.52 -2.14 -9.38
CA ALA A 76 10.65 -3.56 -9.74
C ALA A 76 9.41 -4.10 -10.48
N GLY A 77 8.37 -3.29 -10.68
CA GLY A 77 7.12 -3.71 -11.34
C GLY A 77 6.16 -4.54 -10.48
N THR A 78 6.53 -4.87 -9.23
CA THR A 78 5.72 -5.67 -8.29
C THR A 78 4.77 -4.84 -7.42
N LEU A 79 4.81 -3.51 -7.54
CA LEU A 79 3.85 -2.60 -6.95
C LEU A 79 3.37 -1.60 -8.02
N LYS A 80 2.06 -1.51 -8.22
CA LYS A 80 1.42 -0.48 -9.04
C LYS A 80 0.64 0.46 -8.12
N LEU A 81 0.79 1.76 -8.35
CA LEU A 81 0.14 2.84 -7.62
C LEU A 81 -0.60 3.72 -8.62
N LYS A 82 -1.86 4.05 -8.35
CA LYS A 82 -2.65 4.94 -9.19
C LYS A 82 -3.64 5.71 -8.32
N GLU A 83 -3.76 7.01 -8.54
CA GLU A 83 -4.91 7.75 -8.00
C GLU A 83 -6.16 7.48 -8.86
N ASP A 84 -7.27 7.18 -8.21
CA ASP A 84 -8.61 7.16 -8.80
C ASP A 84 -9.57 8.09 -8.05
N ASP A 85 -10.85 8.04 -8.38
CA ASP A 85 -11.86 8.92 -7.80
C ASP A 85 -12.09 8.67 -6.29
N VAL A 86 -11.70 7.49 -5.79
CA VAL A 86 -11.81 7.11 -4.38
C VAL A 86 -10.54 7.49 -3.64
N GLY A 87 -9.36 7.23 -4.20
CA GLY A 87 -8.12 7.34 -3.44
C GLY A 87 -6.85 6.87 -4.16
N LEU A 88 -5.85 6.48 -3.38
CA LEU A 88 -4.63 5.86 -3.87
C LEU A 88 -4.81 4.35 -4.01
N LYS A 89 -5.21 3.88 -5.18
CA LYS A 89 -5.29 2.45 -5.49
C LYS A 89 -3.90 1.82 -5.58
N VAL A 90 -3.75 0.67 -4.94
CA VAL A 90 -2.54 -0.16 -4.97
C VAL A 90 -2.83 -1.55 -5.54
N THR A 91 -1.84 -2.10 -6.24
CA THR A 91 -1.82 -3.49 -6.66
C THR A 91 -0.43 -4.04 -6.43
N ILE A 92 -0.32 -5.02 -5.54
CA ILE A 92 0.94 -5.61 -5.13
C ILE A 92 0.97 -7.06 -5.59
N THR A 93 2.07 -7.45 -6.20
CA THR A 93 2.42 -8.85 -6.50
C THR A 93 3.44 -9.29 -5.45
N PRO A 94 2.99 -9.95 -4.36
CA PRO A 94 3.88 -10.33 -3.27
C PRO A 94 4.93 -11.36 -3.73
N PRO A 95 6.09 -11.42 -3.07
CA PRO A 95 7.08 -12.46 -3.35
C PRO A 95 6.54 -13.84 -2.97
N ASP A 96 6.99 -14.89 -3.64
CA ASP A 96 6.60 -16.28 -3.33
C ASP A 96 7.47 -16.88 -2.19
N THR A 97 7.50 -16.19 -1.06
CA THR A 97 8.17 -16.64 0.17
C THR A 97 7.16 -17.20 1.15
N GLN A 98 7.61 -18.03 2.10
CA GLN A 98 6.72 -18.61 3.11
C GLN A 98 5.93 -17.57 3.88
N TRP A 99 6.60 -16.55 4.41
CA TRP A 99 5.96 -15.48 5.19
C TRP A 99 4.92 -14.69 4.39
N ALA A 100 5.10 -14.53 3.07
CA ALA A 100 4.16 -13.80 2.22
C ALA A 100 2.93 -14.65 1.90
N ARG A 101 3.10 -15.97 1.73
CA ARG A 101 1.99 -16.93 1.63
C ARG A 101 1.20 -17.01 2.93
N ASP A 102 1.88 -17.04 4.07
CA ASP A 102 1.23 -17.03 5.39
C ASP A 102 0.43 -15.74 5.60
N LEU A 103 0.99 -14.58 5.21
CA LEU A 103 0.29 -13.31 5.23
C LEU A 103 -0.96 -13.31 4.35
N ARG A 104 -0.87 -13.88 3.13
CA ARG A 104 -2.03 -14.02 2.23
C ARG A 104 -3.13 -14.84 2.89
N GLU A 105 -2.78 -15.94 3.54
CA GLU A 105 -3.75 -16.79 4.25
C GLU A 105 -4.42 -16.04 5.41
N SER A 106 -3.67 -15.26 6.19
CA SER A 106 -4.25 -14.40 7.24
C SER A 106 -5.21 -13.35 6.68
N ILE A 107 -4.84 -12.68 5.58
CA ILE A 107 -5.73 -11.73 4.90
C ILE A 107 -7.00 -12.44 4.42
N ARG A 108 -6.88 -13.62 3.80
CA ARG A 108 -8.00 -14.42 3.31
C ARG A 108 -8.95 -14.84 4.44
N ARG A 109 -8.42 -15.10 5.63
CA ARG A 109 -9.20 -15.42 6.84
C ARG A 109 -9.80 -14.18 7.51
N GLY A 110 -9.28 -12.99 7.22
CA GLY A 110 -9.69 -11.73 7.83
C GLY A 110 -9.17 -11.54 9.25
N ASP A 111 -7.96 -12.04 9.54
CA ASP A 111 -7.24 -11.70 10.79
C ASP A 111 -6.79 -10.23 10.81
#